data_AF-A0A7K0VP34-F1
#
_entry.id   AF-A0A7K0VP34-F1
#
_cell.length_a   1.000
_cell.length_b   1.000
_cell.length_c   1.000
_cell.angle_alpha   90.00
_cell.angle_beta   90.00
_cell.angle_gamma   90.00
#
_symmetry.space_group_name_H-M   'P 1'
#
loop_
_entity.id
_entity.type
_entity.pdbx_description
1 polymer ?
#
loop_
_entity_poly.entity_id
_entity_poly.type
_entity_poly.pdbx_seq_one_letter_code
_entity_poly.pdbx_strand_id
1 'polypeptide(L)' 'NELGDIYLVGRLPLKAVTEQEIDRILGAVLQYADSSFNPLLELGFSSAIRREWAWRVSRGESLANLKAFEHLI' A
#
# COMPACT_ATOMS: atom_id res chain seq x y z
N ASN A 1 -16.56 -5.24 -7.00
CA ASN A 1 -15.63 -6.19 -7.64
C ASN A 1 -15.68 -7.47 -6.83
N GLU A 2 -15.41 -8.62 -7.43
CA GLU A 2 -15.55 -9.91 -6.74
C GLU A 2 -14.23 -10.36 -6.08
N LEU A 3 -13.17 -9.55 -6.14
CA LEU A 3 -11.79 -9.94 -5.77
C LEU A 3 -11.17 -9.16 -4.60
N GLY A 4 -11.88 -8.18 -3.99
CA GLY A 4 -11.37 -7.46 -2.82
C GLY A 4 -10.35 -6.36 -3.09
N ASP A 5 -10.23 -5.90 -4.34
CA ASP A 5 -9.33 -4.77 -4.66
C ASP A 5 -9.82 -3.48 -4.01
N ILE A 6 -8.85 -2.67 -3.58
CA ILE A 6 -9.07 -1.33 -3.02
C ILE A 6 -8.70 -0.30 -4.08
N TYR A 7 -9.62 0.64 -4.34
CA TYR A 7 -9.42 1.70 -5.31
C TYR A 7 -9.39 3.08 -4.65
N LEU A 8 -8.42 3.89 -5.02
CA LEU A 8 -8.44 5.34 -4.80
C LEU A 8 -9.15 5.99 -5.99
N VAL A 9 -10.29 6.61 -5.75
CA VAL A 9 -11.10 7.25 -6.80
C VAL A 9 -11.32 8.73 -6.49
N GLY A 10 -11.38 9.54 -7.55
CA GLY A 10 -11.65 10.98 -7.47
C GLY A 10 -12.46 11.45 -8.68
N ARG A 11 -13.21 12.54 -8.50
CA ARG A 11 -13.95 13.22 -9.57
C ARG A 11 -13.62 14.69 -9.54
N LEU A 12 -13.41 15.26 -10.72
CA LEU A 12 -12.98 16.64 -10.91
C LEU A 12 -13.77 17.30 -12.05
N PRO A 13 -14.05 18.60 -11.97
CA PRO A 13 -14.69 19.31 -13.07
C PRO A 13 -13.70 19.48 -14.23
N LEU A 14 -14.20 19.58 -15.47
CA LEU A 14 -13.34 19.73 -16.67
C LEU A 14 -12.37 20.93 -16.58
N LYS A 15 -12.80 22.01 -15.93
CA LYS A 15 -11.96 23.20 -15.70
C LYS A 15 -10.71 22.96 -14.83
N ALA A 16 -10.66 21.83 -14.11
CA ALA A 16 -9.51 21.43 -13.32
C ALA A 16 -8.45 20.67 -14.15
N VAL A 17 -8.64 20.52 -15.46
CA VAL A 17 -7.60 19.98 -16.36
C VAL A 17 -6.62 21.11 -16.70
N THR A 18 -5.81 21.48 -15.70
CA THR A 18 -4.69 22.41 -15.83
C THR A 18 -3.41 21.70 -15.38
N GLU A 19 -2.24 22.18 -15.82
CA GLU A 19 -0.95 21.61 -15.42
C GLU A 19 -0.78 21.58 -13.89
N GLN A 20 -1.16 22.66 -13.20
CA GLN A 20 -1.03 22.79 -11.75
C GLN A 20 -1.93 21.82 -11.00
N GLU A 21 -3.18 21.64 -11.46
CA GLU A 21 -4.09 20.70 -10.81
C GLU A 21 -3.68 19.26 -11.09
N ILE A 22 -3.22 18.94 -12.30
CA ILE A 22 -2.70 17.60 -12.62
C ILE A 22 -1.52 17.25 -11.72
N ASP A 23 -0.53 18.14 -11.59
CA ASP A 23 0.62 17.93 -10.71
C ASP A 23 0.18 17.67 -9.27
N ARG A 24 -0.73 18.51 -8.74
CA ARG A 24 -1.30 18.36 -7.41
C ARG A 24 -2.02 17.01 -7.22
N ILE A 25 -2.82 16.59 -8.20
CA ILE A 25 -3.58 15.33 -8.12
C ILE A 25 -2.64 14.13 -8.14
N LEU A 26 -1.63 14.13 -9.00
CA LEU A 26 -0.65 13.05 -9.05
C LEU A 26 0.16 12.99 -7.75
N GLY A 27 0.54 14.14 -7.18
CA GLY A 27 1.16 14.22 -5.86
C GLY A 27 0.26 13.66 -4.76
N ALA A 28 -1.03 13.97 -4.79
CA ALA A 28 -2.00 13.42 -3.84
C ALA A 28 -2.14 11.89 -4.00
N VAL A 29 -2.24 11.38 -5.23
CA VAL A 29 -2.31 9.93 -5.49
C VAL A 29 -1.08 9.22 -4.96
N LEU A 30 0.13 9.75 -5.23
CA LEU A 30 1.37 9.20 -4.69
C LEU A 30 1.35 9.19 -3.16
N GLN A 31 1.00 10.31 -2.53
CA GLN A 31 0.95 10.42 -1.07
C GLN A 31 -0.03 9.43 -0.44
N TYR A 32 -1.23 9.31 -1.00
CA TYR A 32 -2.25 8.40 -0.47
C TYR A 32 -1.87 6.94 -0.70
N ALA A 33 -1.31 6.61 -1.86
CA ALA A 33 -0.82 5.27 -2.14
C ALA A 33 0.29 4.87 -1.15
N ASP A 34 1.29 5.74 -0.95
CA ASP A 34 2.44 5.47 -0.08
C ASP A 34 2.02 5.35 1.40
N SER A 35 1.29 6.35 1.91
CA SER A 35 0.87 6.36 3.32
C SER A 35 -0.13 5.26 3.69
N SER A 36 -0.92 4.78 2.74
CA SER A 36 -1.95 3.75 2.99
C SER A 36 -1.44 2.33 2.74
N PHE A 37 -0.30 2.15 2.06
CA PHE A 37 0.13 0.85 1.57
C PHE A 37 0.31 -0.20 2.68
N ASN A 38 1.17 0.08 3.68
CA ASN A 38 1.41 -0.85 4.78
C ASN A 38 0.14 -1.11 5.61
N PRO A 39 -0.61 -0.09 6.07
CA PRO A 39 -1.87 -0.32 6.78
C PRO A 39 -2.84 -1.24 6.03
N LEU A 40 -3.00 -1.05 4.72
CA LEU A 40 -3.89 -1.90 3.91
C LEU A 40 -3.35 -3.33 3.76
N LEU A 41 -2.03 -3.50 3.60
CA LEU A 41 -1.39 -4.82 3.61
C LEU A 41 -1.61 -5.53 4.94
N GLU A 42 -1.48 -4.85 6.07
CA GLU A 42 -1.69 -5.45 7.39
C GLU A 42 -3.12 -5.93 7.56
N LEU A 43 -4.09 -5.10 7.18
CA LEU A 43 -5.52 -5.43 7.27
C LEU A 43 -5.88 -6.65 6.40
N GLY A 44 -5.36 -6.72 5.18
CA GLY A 44 -5.69 -7.81 4.24
C GLY A 44 -4.82 -9.07 4.37
N PHE A 45 -3.59 -8.95 4.86
CA PHE A 45 -2.56 -9.99 4.71
C PHE A 45 -1.78 -10.32 5.99
N SER A 46 -2.19 -9.84 7.17
CA SER A 46 -1.49 -10.13 8.45
C SER A 46 -1.11 -11.60 8.65
N SER A 47 -2.01 -12.54 8.35
CA SER A 47 -1.72 -13.98 8.49
C SER A 47 -0.66 -14.48 7.50
N ALA A 48 -0.66 -13.95 6.27
CA ALA A 48 0.31 -14.29 5.24
C ALA A 48 1.69 -13.70 5.59
N ILE A 49 1.73 -12.47 6.09
CA ILE A 49 2.94 -11.80 6.56
C ILE A 49 3.61 -12.63 7.67
N ARG A 50 2.86 -13.08 8.68
CA ARG A 50 3.38 -13.94 9.76
C ARG A 50 3.96 -15.26 9.23
N ARG A 51 3.30 -15.90 8.25
CA ARG A 51 3.79 -17.15 7.64
C ARG A 51 5.07 -16.92 6.84
N GLU A 52 5.11 -15.88 6.02
CA GLU A 52 6.29 -15.51 5.23
C GLU A 52 7.47 -15.17 6.16
N TRP A 53 7.22 -14.43 7.24
CA TRP A 53 8.24 -14.13 8.24
C TRP A 53 8.87 -15.40 8.81
N ALA A 54 8.04 -16.32 9.33
CA ALA A 54 8.50 -17.58 9.89
C ALA A 54 9.29 -18.41 8.86
N TRP A 55 8.82 -18.44 7.62
CA TRP A 55 9.50 -19.12 6.51
C TRP A 55 10.89 -18.54 6.25
N ARG A 56 11.00 -17.21 6.15
CA ARG A 56 12.29 -16.52 5.93
C ARG A 56 13.27 -16.75 7.06
N VAL A 57 12.83 -16.62 8.31
CA VAL A 57 13.66 -16.89 9.50
C VAL A 57 14.19 -18.32 9.48
N SER A 58 13.33 -19.31 9.18
CA SER A 58 13.75 -20.72 9.15
C SER A 58 14.83 -21.05 8.11
N ARG A 59 15.02 -20.17 7.12
CA ARG A 59 15.93 -20.34 5.99
C ARG A 59 17.08 -19.33 5.94
N GLY A 60 17.12 -18.37 6.86
CA GLY A 60 18.10 -17.29 6.83
C GLY A 60 17.90 -16.30 5.68
N GLU A 61 16.68 -16.18 5.16
CA GLU A 61 16.34 -15.26 4.07
C GLU A 61 16.21 -13.82 4.58
N SER A 62 16.41 -12.84 3.69
CA SER A 62 16.35 -11.41 4.04
C SER A 62 14.96 -10.97 4.51
N LEU A 63 14.89 -10.27 5.64
CA LEU A 63 13.64 -9.67 6.16
C LEU A 63 13.43 -8.21 5.73
N ALA A 64 14.26 -7.65 4.84
CA ALA A 64 14.27 -6.21 4.53
C ALA A 64 12.87 -5.63 4.22
N ASN A 65 12.07 -6.32 3.41
CA ASN A 65 10.72 -5.88 3.02
C ASN A 65 9.65 -6.20 4.08
N LEU A 66 9.98 -7.01 5.09
CA LEU A 66 9.09 -7.34 6.19
C LEU A 66 9.34 -6.50 7.44
N LYS A 67 10.43 -5.73 7.49
CA LYS A 67 10.80 -4.87 8.63
C LYS A 67 9.72 -3.86 9.01
N ALA A 68 8.87 -3.44 8.07
CA ALA A 68 7.74 -2.55 8.40
C ALA A 68 6.66 -3.24 9.24
N PHE A 69 6.71 -4.58 9.35
CA PHE A 69 5.68 -5.43 9.97
C PHE A 69 6.20 -6.23 11.17
N GLU A 70 7.36 -5.90 11.76
CA GLU A 70 7.91 -6.67 12.89
C GLU A 70 6.97 -6.67 14.11
N HIS A 71 6.14 -5.62 14.27
CA HIS A 71 5.11 -5.54 15.31
C HIS A 71 4.00 -6.58 15.16
N LEU A 72 3.91 -7.23 14.00
CA LEU A 72 2.98 -8.32 13.75
C LEU A 72 3.53 -9.69 14.10
N ILE A 73 4.69 -9.83 14.75
CA ILE A 73 5.25 -11.15 15.06
C ILE A 73 4.92 -11.54 16.49
#